data_AF-A0A820HEN6-F1
#
_entry.id   AF-A0A820HEN6-F1
#
_cell.length_a   1.000
_cell.length_b   1.000
_cell.length_c   1.000
_cell.angle_alpha   90.00
_cell.angle_beta   90.00
_cell.angle_gamma   90.00
#
_symmetry.space_group_name_H-M   'P 1'
#
loop_
_entity.id
_entity.type
_entity.pdbx_description
1 polymer ?
#
loop_
_entity_poly.entity_id
_entity_poly.type
_entity_poly.pdbx_seq_one_letter_code
_entity_poly.pdbx_strand_id
1 'polypeptide(L)'
;MSTSSDVDDDLVNLRQKLSLLPSISSTASSSFHEDVEYRTKDINTCSLTDFMNAEKTIFQPTTETDMIKSLIMCNENPMEKSSLFRSLIEHTEPTVNAQELAEHFSLAKHKEKDSKTTQIDEHLLRPFSECVEQYYRILYRVCECTEEIKQELRHVKSERDQMSEDLINAENAYTDVKKRNEKLKLIINEHKMNTETLKRFSEESVRYTEEQKQKYAVLKQHAQEKLNEYIYILIKTNINYYIVLQLHFRANSEIERLRRVHGSETEAVQTQLRYTQLRVQSLEQELRSVKQELEQKKKENIELTNICDELLATNKR
;
A
#
# COMPACT_ATOMS: atom_id res chain seq x y z
N MET A 1 70.08 7.32 1.42
CA MET A 1 69.77 5.92 1.75
C MET A 1 68.74 5.94 2.86
N SER A 2 67.48 5.66 2.52
CA SER A 2 66.34 5.21 3.35
C SER A 2 65.18 5.02 2.35
N THR A 3 65.10 3.81 1.77
CA THR A 3 64.04 2.80 1.99
C THR A 3 62.85 2.96 1.02
N SER A 4 63.06 2.44 -0.20
CA SER A 4 62.03 2.06 -1.18
C SER A 4 61.13 0.90 -0.70
N SER A 5 61.35 0.40 0.53
CA SER A 5 60.63 -0.73 1.14
C SER A 5 59.38 -0.28 1.90
N ASP A 6 59.35 0.94 2.41
CA ASP A 6 58.31 1.37 3.35
C ASP A 6 57.00 1.79 2.63
N VAL A 7 57.09 2.19 1.37
CA VAL A 7 55.93 2.64 0.56
C VAL A 7 55.12 1.45 0.03
N ASP A 8 55.77 0.33 -0.24
CA ASP A 8 55.09 -0.88 -0.72
C ASP A 8 54.32 -1.58 0.42
N ASP A 9 54.86 -1.58 1.64
CA ASP A 9 54.18 -2.14 2.82
C ASP A 9 52.92 -1.34 3.18
N ASP A 10 52.93 -0.01 3.04
CA ASP A 10 51.76 0.83 3.28
C ASP A 10 50.64 0.61 2.24
N LEU A 11 50.99 0.35 0.97
CA LEU A 11 50.03 0.04 -0.09
C LEU A 11 49.41 -1.35 0.06
N VAL A 12 50.18 -2.32 0.54
CA VAL A 12 49.68 -3.67 0.85
C VAL A 12 48.72 -3.62 2.05
N ASN A 13 49.06 -2.85 3.08
CA ASN A 13 48.25 -2.69 4.29
C ASN A 13 46.91 -1.97 3.99
N LEU A 14 46.92 -0.99 3.07
CA LEU A 14 45.71 -0.29 2.64
C LEU A 14 44.77 -1.20 1.82
N ARG A 15 45.31 -2.05 0.93
CA ARG A 15 44.52 -3.06 0.20
C ARG A 15 43.89 -4.10 1.13
N GLN A 16 44.63 -4.54 2.14
CA GLN A 16 44.14 -5.52 3.10
C GLN A 16 43.02 -4.93 3.98
N LYS A 17 43.14 -3.67 4.41
CA LYS A 17 42.07 -2.95 5.12
C LYS A 17 40.81 -2.72 4.26
N LEU A 18 40.96 -2.45 2.96
CA LEU A 18 39.83 -2.32 2.03
C LEU A 18 39.09 -3.64 1.78
N SER A 19 39.78 -4.79 1.87
CA SER A 19 39.16 -6.12 1.76
C SER A 19 38.40 -6.60 3.00
N LEU A 20 38.58 -5.94 4.15
CA LEU A 20 37.95 -6.28 5.43
C LEU A 20 36.73 -5.41 5.77
N LEU A 21 36.36 -4.46 4.91
CA LEU A 21 35.15 -3.64 5.09
C LEU A 21 33.90 -4.46 4.72
N PRO A 22 32.92 -4.65 5.64
CA PRO A 22 31.69 -5.35 5.33
C PRO A 22 30.89 -4.63 4.24
N SER A 23 30.38 -5.38 3.27
CA SER A 23 29.46 -4.88 2.24
C SER A 23 28.13 -4.44 2.86
N ILE A 24 27.99 -3.16 3.24
CA ILE A 24 26.81 -2.59 3.93
C ILE A 24 25.56 -2.44 3.01
N SER A 25 25.50 -3.17 1.89
CA SER A 25 24.44 -3.00 0.89
C SER A 25 23.25 -3.96 1.07
N SER A 26 23.45 -5.15 1.67
CA SER A 26 22.42 -6.19 1.70
C SER A 26 21.69 -6.36 3.04
N THR A 27 22.26 -5.94 4.16
CA THR A 27 21.73 -6.24 5.50
C THR A 27 20.72 -5.21 6.03
N ALA A 28 20.76 -3.97 5.54
CA ALA A 28 19.83 -2.92 5.98
C ALA A 28 18.46 -2.99 5.26
N SER A 29 18.39 -3.65 4.11
CA SER A 29 17.15 -3.78 3.33
C SER A 29 16.27 -4.95 3.78
N SER A 30 16.83 -6.00 4.41
CA SER A 30 16.04 -7.14 4.89
C SER A 30 15.35 -6.86 6.22
N SER A 31 15.99 -6.16 7.15
CA SER A 31 15.41 -5.89 8.48
C SER A 31 14.21 -4.94 8.43
N PHE A 32 14.14 -4.07 7.42
CA PHE A 32 13.00 -3.16 7.23
C PHE A 32 11.79 -3.82 6.55
N HIS A 33 12.02 -4.91 5.79
CA HIS A 33 10.94 -5.60 5.09
C HIS A 33 10.18 -6.59 6.01
N GLU A 34 10.89 -7.20 6.95
CA GLU A 34 10.34 -8.19 7.89
C GLU A 34 9.46 -7.55 8.98
N ASP A 35 9.81 -6.33 9.44
CA ASP A 35 9.05 -5.60 10.46
C ASP A 35 7.71 -5.01 9.95
N VAL A 36 7.59 -4.77 8.64
CA VAL A 36 6.34 -4.27 8.01
C VAL A 36 5.37 -5.42 7.72
N GLU A 37 5.88 -6.62 7.45
CA GLU A 37 5.07 -7.81 7.16
C GLU A 37 4.53 -8.49 8.44
N TYR A 38 5.18 -8.29 9.59
CA TYR A 38 4.67 -8.76 10.88
C TYR A 38 3.55 -7.85 11.43
N ARG A 39 3.65 -6.52 11.27
CA ARG A 39 2.63 -5.57 11.78
C ARG A 39 1.34 -5.47 10.95
N THR A 40 1.30 -6.04 9.75
CA THR A 40 0.10 -6.05 8.89
C THR A 40 -0.76 -7.31 9.05
N LYS A 41 -0.31 -8.33 9.80
CA LYS A 41 -1.09 -9.55 10.06
C LYS A 41 -2.02 -9.46 11.28
N ASP A 42 -1.78 -8.53 12.21
CA ASP A 42 -2.52 -8.44 13.47
C ASP A 42 -3.69 -7.43 13.46
N ILE A 43 -4.00 -6.81 12.32
CA ILE A 43 -5.12 -5.87 12.21
C ILE A 43 -6.16 -6.42 11.24
N ASN A 44 -7.13 -7.14 11.84
CA ASN A 44 -8.48 -7.39 11.34
C ASN A 44 -8.65 -8.31 10.12
N THR A 45 -8.92 -9.59 10.39
CA THR A 45 -9.85 -10.39 9.56
C THR A 45 -10.81 -11.18 10.44
N CYS A 46 -11.68 -10.49 11.19
CA CYS A 46 -13.06 -10.97 11.23
C CYS A 46 -13.63 -10.49 9.89
N SER A 47 -13.86 -11.42 8.97
CA SER A 47 -14.18 -11.07 7.59
C SER A 47 -15.46 -10.26 7.56
N LEU A 48 -15.58 -9.30 6.64
CA LEU A 48 -16.84 -8.59 6.39
C LEU A 48 -17.99 -9.59 6.12
N THR A 49 -17.67 -10.79 5.62
CA THR A 49 -18.63 -11.90 5.50
C THR A 49 -19.11 -12.45 6.84
N ASP A 50 -18.27 -12.47 7.88
CA ASP A 50 -18.64 -12.94 9.21
C ASP A 50 -19.59 -11.96 9.90
N PHE A 51 -19.37 -10.66 9.68
CA PHE A 51 -20.28 -9.60 10.14
C PHE A 51 -21.62 -9.63 9.38
N MET A 52 -21.59 -9.80 8.04
CA MET A 52 -22.80 -9.91 7.23
C MET A 52 -23.58 -11.22 7.48
N ASN A 53 -22.90 -12.30 7.86
CA ASN A 53 -23.55 -13.56 8.25
C ASN A 53 -24.17 -13.49 9.65
N ALA A 54 -23.54 -12.80 10.60
CA ALA A 54 -24.12 -12.54 11.91
C ALA A 54 -25.39 -11.66 11.80
N GLU A 55 -25.39 -10.65 10.92
CA GLU A 55 -26.54 -9.77 10.68
C GLU A 55 -27.74 -10.50 10.02
N LYS A 56 -27.46 -11.48 9.14
CA LYS A 56 -28.48 -12.35 8.52
C LYS A 56 -29.21 -13.24 9.52
N THR A 57 -28.57 -13.55 10.66
CA THR A 57 -29.11 -14.44 11.70
C THR A 57 -29.95 -13.67 12.73
N ILE A 58 -29.70 -12.36 12.89
CA ILE A 58 -30.43 -11.48 13.82
C ILE A 58 -31.81 -11.07 13.28
N PHE A 59 -32.02 -11.09 11.95
CA PHE A 59 -33.24 -10.62 11.28
C PHE A 59 -34.11 -11.71 10.63
N GLN A 60 -34.00 -12.97 11.05
CA GLN A 60 -35.01 -13.99 10.75
C GLN A 60 -35.96 -14.17 11.95
N PRO A 61 -37.15 -13.55 11.95
CA PRO A 61 -38.16 -13.81 12.96
C PRO A 61 -38.94 -15.06 12.56
N THR A 62 -38.32 -16.24 12.58
CA THR A 62 -39.07 -17.50 12.34
C THR A 62 -40.06 -17.75 13.47
N THR A 63 -39.70 -17.46 14.71
CA THR A 63 -40.58 -17.66 15.87
C THR A 63 -41.70 -16.61 15.99
N GLU A 64 -41.41 -15.34 15.68
CA GLU A 64 -42.40 -14.26 15.80
C GLU A 64 -43.45 -14.28 14.68
N THR A 65 -43.03 -14.57 13.44
CA THR A 65 -43.95 -14.68 12.30
C THR A 65 -44.86 -15.91 12.41
N ASP A 66 -44.36 -17.00 12.99
CA ASP A 66 -45.13 -18.23 13.22
C ASP A 66 -46.08 -18.11 14.43
N MET A 67 -45.72 -17.32 15.46
CA MET A 67 -46.63 -16.95 16.55
C MET A 67 -47.75 -16.02 16.06
N ILE A 68 -47.44 -15.02 15.25
CA ILE A 68 -48.43 -14.11 14.65
C ILE A 68 -49.37 -14.89 13.70
N LYS A 69 -48.84 -15.80 12.87
CA LYS A 69 -49.67 -16.69 12.05
C LYS A 69 -50.56 -17.60 12.90
N SER A 70 -50.07 -18.16 13.99
CA SER A 70 -50.88 -19.00 14.88
C SER A 70 -51.99 -18.20 15.57
N LEU A 71 -51.72 -16.95 15.99
CA LEU A 71 -52.72 -16.03 16.55
C LEU A 71 -53.78 -15.60 15.51
N ILE A 72 -53.38 -15.39 14.25
CA ILE A 72 -54.30 -15.04 13.15
C ILE A 72 -55.14 -16.26 12.72
N MET A 73 -54.55 -17.47 12.69
CA MET A 73 -55.25 -18.72 12.32
C MET A 73 -56.16 -19.25 13.44
N CYS A 74 -55.93 -18.90 14.71
CA CYS A 74 -56.85 -19.25 15.81
C CYS A 74 -58.16 -18.43 15.81
N ASN A 75 -58.33 -17.47 14.89
CA ASN A 75 -59.49 -16.60 14.80
C ASN A 75 -60.32 -16.84 13.52
N GLU A 76 -60.50 -18.11 13.13
CA GLU A 76 -61.09 -18.53 11.85
C GLU A 76 -62.55 -18.10 11.59
N ASN A 77 -63.26 -17.45 12.53
CA ASN A 77 -64.58 -16.88 12.17
C ASN A 77 -65.05 -15.74 13.10
N PRO A 78 -64.48 -14.52 12.99
CA PRO A 78 -64.96 -13.35 13.73
C PRO A 78 -66.36 -12.95 13.27
N MET A 79 -66.68 -13.22 12.00
CA MET A 79 -67.93 -12.82 11.35
C MET A 79 -69.13 -13.67 11.79
N GLU A 80 -68.96 -14.98 12.02
CA GLU A 80 -69.99 -15.86 12.61
C GLU A 80 -70.24 -15.55 14.09
N LYS A 81 -69.18 -15.35 14.89
CA LYS A 81 -69.35 -14.96 16.29
C LYS A 81 -70.02 -13.59 16.40
N SER A 82 -69.66 -12.64 15.54
CA SER A 82 -70.32 -11.34 15.46
C SER A 82 -71.77 -11.44 14.94
N SER A 83 -72.14 -12.39 14.08
CA SER A 83 -73.52 -12.55 13.60
C SER A 83 -74.41 -13.22 14.65
N LEU A 84 -73.88 -14.20 15.39
CA LEU A 84 -74.58 -14.86 16.50
C LEU A 84 -74.79 -13.89 17.66
N PHE A 85 -73.79 -13.03 17.95
CA PHE A 85 -73.94 -11.94 18.93
C PHE A 85 -74.91 -10.85 18.47
N ARG A 86 -74.89 -10.49 17.18
CA ARG A 86 -75.80 -9.48 16.61
C ARG A 86 -77.25 -9.99 16.60
N SER A 87 -77.46 -11.27 16.30
CA SER A 87 -78.76 -11.94 16.40
C SER A 87 -79.26 -12.05 17.85
N LEU A 88 -78.37 -12.30 18.82
CA LEU A 88 -78.72 -12.30 20.24
C LEU A 88 -79.11 -10.89 20.74
N ILE A 89 -78.50 -9.84 20.19
CA ILE A 89 -78.81 -8.43 20.48
C ILE A 89 -80.11 -7.97 19.77
N GLU A 90 -80.34 -8.34 18.50
CA GLU A 90 -81.59 -8.05 17.77
C GLU A 90 -82.80 -8.77 18.39
N HIS A 91 -82.61 -9.98 18.96
CA HIS A 91 -83.65 -10.69 19.71
C HIS A 91 -83.75 -10.29 21.19
N THR A 92 -82.94 -9.34 21.65
CA THR A 92 -83.05 -8.69 22.97
C THR A 92 -83.31 -7.18 22.87
N GLU A 93 -83.73 -6.68 21.70
CA GLU A 93 -84.45 -5.41 21.65
C GLU A 93 -85.66 -5.50 22.60
N PRO A 94 -85.92 -4.46 23.42
CA PRO A 94 -86.99 -4.48 24.40
C PRO A 94 -88.32 -4.52 23.66
N THR A 95 -88.83 -5.73 23.41
CA THR A 95 -90.19 -5.91 22.94
C THR A 95 -91.10 -5.54 24.10
N VAL A 96 -91.59 -4.32 24.01
CA VAL A 96 -92.79 -3.80 24.67
C VAL A 96 -92.65 -3.70 26.19
N ASN A 97 -92.13 -2.54 26.60
CA ASN A 97 -92.70 -1.76 27.69
C ASN A 97 -92.94 -2.50 29.02
N ALA A 98 -91.86 -2.84 29.71
CA ALA A 98 -91.90 -3.03 31.17
C ALA A 98 -92.50 -1.81 31.90
N GLN A 99 -92.42 -0.63 31.27
CA GLN A 99 -92.97 0.63 31.77
C GLN A 99 -94.48 0.79 31.51
N GLU A 100 -95.01 0.36 30.36
CA GLU A 100 -96.48 0.35 30.11
C GLU A 100 -97.17 -0.74 30.94
N LEU A 101 -96.50 -1.84 31.24
CA LEU A 101 -97.05 -2.87 32.13
C LEU A 101 -97.21 -2.33 33.56
N ALA A 102 -96.27 -1.50 34.05
CA ALA A 102 -96.36 -0.85 35.35
C ALA A 102 -97.45 0.25 35.41
N GLU A 103 -97.68 0.98 34.31
CA GLU A 103 -98.76 1.96 34.21
C GLU A 103 -100.15 1.31 34.18
N HIS A 104 -100.30 0.16 33.51
CA HIS A 104 -101.55 -0.59 33.46
C HIS A 104 -101.97 -1.15 34.84
N PHE A 105 -101.01 -1.45 35.72
CA PHE A 105 -101.29 -1.89 37.10
C PHE A 105 -101.48 -0.74 38.10
N SER A 106 -101.01 0.46 37.80
CA SER A 106 -101.28 1.65 38.63
C SER A 106 -102.74 2.12 38.55
N LEU A 107 -103.42 1.83 37.43
CA LEU A 107 -104.87 2.06 37.24
C LEU A 107 -105.77 1.02 37.90
N ALA A 108 -105.24 -0.13 38.35
CA ALA A 108 -106.02 -1.20 38.98
C ALA A 108 -106.25 -1.02 40.48
N LYS A 109 -105.74 0.06 41.10
CA LYS A 109 -105.84 0.30 42.55
C LYS A 109 -107.14 0.94 43.04
N HIS A 110 -108.10 1.25 42.16
CA HIS A 110 -109.41 1.78 42.57
C HIS A 110 -110.55 1.17 41.77
N LYS A 111 -111.14 0.09 42.29
CA LYS A 111 -112.59 -0.19 42.28
C LYS A 111 -112.86 -1.48 43.06
N GLU A 112 -113.06 -1.31 44.36
CA GLU A 112 -113.61 -2.32 45.25
C GLU A 112 -115.11 -2.05 45.42
N LYS A 113 -115.95 -3.03 45.06
CA LYS A 113 -117.38 -3.28 45.37
C LYS A 113 -118.04 -3.98 44.17
N ASP A 114 -118.82 -5.05 44.26
CA ASP A 114 -119.64 -5.59 45.35
C ASP A 114 -119.89 -7.11 45.15
N SER A 115 -119.90 -7.84 46.26
CA SER A 115 -120.80 -8.96 46.61
C SER A 115 -120.86 -10.30 45.81
N LYS A 116 -120.77 -11.39 46.61
CA LYS A 116 -121.26 -12.77 46.42
C LYS A 116 -120.52 -13.70 45.44
N THR A 117 -119.59 -14.49 45.96
CA THR A 117 -119.39 -15.94 45.69
C THR A 117 -118.42 -16.46 46.76
N THR A 118 -118.94 -17.09 47.80
CA THR A 118 -118.15 -17.63 48.91
C THR A 118 -118.03 -19.14 48.69
N GLN A 119 -116.80 -19.66 48.74
CA GLN A 119 -116.43 -21.09 48.65
C GLN A 119 -116.08 -21.65 47.25
N ILE A 120 -115.41 -20.84 46.42
CA ILE A 120 -114.43 -21.34 45.43
C ILE A 120 -113.11 -20.60 45.73
N ASP A 121 -111.96 -21.24 45.46
CA ASP A 121 -110.66 -20.57 45.24
C ASP A 121 -109.80 -20.11 46.44
N GLU A 122 -109.49 -21.00 47.38
CA GLU A 122 -108.25 -20.87 48.19
C GLU A 122 -107.20 -21.95 47.84
N HIS A 123 -107.66 -23.18 47.59
CA HIS A 123 -106.81 -24.32 47.22
C HIS A 123 -106.41 -24.34 45.73
N LEU A 124 -107.17 -23.66 44.85
CA LEU A 124 -106.80 -23.42 43.44
C LEU A 124 -105.96 -22.14 43.27
N LEU A 125 -106.24 -21.12 44.10
CA LEU A 125 -105.62 -19.80 43.98
C LEU A 125 -104.21 -19.75 44.58
N ARG A 126 -103.91 -20.53 45.63
CA ARG A 126 -102.58 -20.61 46.26
C ARG A 126 -101.49 -21.18 45.33
N PRO A 127 -101.68 -22.33 44.64
CA PRO A 127 -100.71 -22.82 43.66
C PRO A 127 -100.50 -21.87 42.47
N PHE A 128 -101.57 -21.18 42.04
CA PHE A 128 -101.47 -20.15 41.01
C PHE A 128 -100.66 -18.94 41.51
N SER A 129 -100.89 -18.49 42.75
CA SER A 129 -100.11 -17.40 43.37
C SER A 129 -98.63 -17.76 43.52
N GLU A 130 -98.32 -18.98 43.97
CA GLU A 130 -96.94 -19.49 44.08
C GLU A 130 -96.27 -19.59 42.69
N CYS A 131 -97.00 -20.05 41.67
CA CYS A 131 -96.51 -20.11 40.29
C CYS A 131 -96.18 -18.71 39.76
N VAL A 132 -97.06 -17.73 40.00
CA VAL A 132 -96.85 -16.34 39.62
C VAL A 132 -95.64 -15.74 40.35
N GLU A 133 -95.47 -16.01 41.64
CA GLU A 133 -94.32 -15.55 42.42
C GLU A 133 -92.99 -16.14 41.91
N GLN A 134 -92.96 -17.44 41.60
CA GLN A 134 -91.79 -18.08 40.99
C GLN A 134 -91.50 -17.53 39.61
N TYR A 135 -92.53 -17.25 38.80
CA TYR A 135 -92.38 -16.63 37.49
C TYR A 135 -91.74 -15.25 37.59
N TYR A 136 -92.18 -14.40 38.53
CA TYR A 136 -91.56 -13.10 38.79
C TYR A 136 -90.11 -13.22 39.29
N ARG A 137 -89.80 -14.21 40.14
CA ARG A 137 -88.44 -14.45 40.62
C ARG A 137 -87.49 -14.84 39.49
N ILE A 138 -87.95 -15.71 38.58
CA ILE A 138 -87.19 -16.10 37.38
C ILE A 138 -86.99 -14.89 36.46
N LEU A 139 -88.04 -14.10 36.22
CA LEU A 139 -87.97 -12.86 35.43
C LEU A 139 -86.92 -11.89 35.98
N TYR A 140 -86.96 -11.60 37.30
CA TYR A 140 -85.96 -10.75 37.94
C TYR A 140 -84.54 -11.28 37.77
N ARG A 141 -84.34 -12.60 37.91
CA ARG A 141 -83.03 -13.21 37.74
C ARG A 141 -82.53 -13.12 36.30
N VAL A 142 -83.42 -13.30 35.32
CA VAL A 142 -83.09 -13.10 33.90
C VAL A 142 -82.72 -11.64 33.64
N CYS A 143 -83.43 -10.68 34.23
CA CYS A 143 -83.08 -9.26 34.10
C CYS A 143 -81.70 -8.94 34.71
N GLU A 144 -81.40 -9.43 35.92
CA GLU A 144 -80.07 -9.27 36.54
C GLU A 144 -78.96 -9.85 35.67
N CYS A 145 -79.10 -11.12 35.26
CA CYS A 145 -78.09 -11.77 34.41
C CYS A 145 -77.94 -11.07 33.06
N THR A 146 -79.03 -10.51 32.51
CA THR A 146 -78.96 -9.71 31.28
C THR A 146 -78.11 -8.45 31.48
N GLU A 147 -78.23 -7.77 32.62
CA GLU A 147 -77.42 -6.58 32.90
C GLU A 147 -75.96 -6.91 33.23
N GLU A 148 -75.69 -8.02 33.91
CA GLU A 148 -74.33 -8.55 34.10
C GLU A 148 -73.67 -8.83 32.74
N ILE A 149 -74.37 -9.53 31.84
CA ILE A 149 -73.88 -9.81 30.48
C ILE A 149 -73.64 -8.51 29.70
N LYS A 150 -74.53 -7.52 29.80
CA LYS A 150 -74.32 -6.22 29.14
C LYS A 150 -73.12 -5.46 29.72
N GLN A 151 -72.85 -5.57 31.02
CA GLN A 151 -71.66 -4.98 31.64
C GLN A 151 -70.38 -5.64 31.14
N GLU A 152 -70.31 -6.97 31.17
CA GLU A 152 -69.18 -7.74 30.64
C GLU A 152 -68.96 -7.45 29.14
N LEU A 153 -70.03 -7.38 28.35
CA LEU A 153 -69.95 -7.01 26.94
C LEU A 153 -69.35 -5.61 26.75
N ARG A 154 -69.73 -4.63 27.57
CA ARG A 154 -69.14 -3.28 27.51
C ARG A 154 -67.66 -3.31 27.88
N HIS A 155 -67.29 -4.09 28.89
CA HIS A 155 -65.89 -4.22 29.31
C HIS A 155 -65.02 -4.84 28.20
N VAL A 156 -65.42 -6.00 27.68
CA VAL A 156 -64.72 -6.68 26.57
C VAL A 156 -64.64 -5.80 25.32
N LYS A 157 -65.71 -5.04 25.02
CA LYS A 157 -65.70 -4.09 23.91
C LYS A 157 -64.66 -2.99 24.11
N SER A 158 -64.57 -2.44 25.32
CA SER A 158 -63.58 -1.43 25.67
C SER A 158 -62.15 -1.97 25.59
N GLU A 159 -61.90 -3.18 26.08
CA GLU A 159 -60.57 -3.81 25.99
C GLU A 159 -60.17 -4.08 24.53
N ARG A 160 -61.10 -4.57 23.71
CA ARG A 160 -60.88 -4.75 22.28
C ARG A 160 -60.53 -3.42 21.59
N ASP A 161 -61.27 -2.36 21.91
CA ASP A 161 -61.03 -1.03 21.30
C ASP A 161 -59.65 -0.48 21.73
N GLN A 162 -59.27 -0.65 23.01
CA GLN A 162 -57.92 -0.31 23.50
C GLN A 162 -56.82 -1.11 22.79
N MET A 163 -56.98 -2.43 22.68
CA MET A 163 -56.01 -3.30 21.99
C MET A 163 -55.90 -2.96 20.51
N SER A 164 -56.98 -2.51 19.87
CA SER A 164 -56.96 -2.04 18.48
C SER A 164 -56.18 -0.74 18.34
N GLU A 165 -56.30 0.18 19.30
CA GLU A 165 -55.54 1.44 19.31
C GLU A 165 -54.04 1.17 19.54
N ASP A 166 -53.70 0.28 20.46
CA ASP A 166 -52.33 -0.14 20.74
C ASP A 166 -51.67 -0.79 19.50
N LEU A 167 -52.42 -1.62 18.76
CA LEU A 167 -51.96 -2.21 17.51
C LEU A 167 -51.65 -1.14 16.46
N ILE A 168 -52.54 -0.17 16.26
CA ILE A 168 -52.33 0.95 15.33
C ILE A 168 -51.07 1.75 15.72
N ASN A 169 -50.88 2.00 17.01
CA ASN A 169 -49.70 2.71 17.53
C ASN A 169 -48.41 1.92 17.26
N ALA A 170 -48.42 0.60 17.46
CA ALA A 170 -47.30 -0.27 17.16
C ALA A 170 -46.98 -0.31 15.65
N GLU A 171 -48.00 -0.38 14.79
CA GLU A 171 -47.85 -0.34 13.34
C GLU A 171 -47.22 0.97 12.85
N ASN A 172 -47.65 2.10 13.44
CA ASN A 172 -47.07 3.42 13.16
C ASN A 172 -45.60 3.49 13.60
N ALA A 173 -45.27 3.03 14.81
CA ALA A 173 -43.90 2.99 15.32
C ALA A 173 -42.99 2.11 14.45
N TYR A 174 -43.48 0.94 14.03
CA TYR A 174 -42.75 0.05 13.12
C TYR A 174 -42.49 0.70 11.76
N THR A 175 -43.49 1.40 11.22
CA THR A 175 -43.38 2.13 9.95
C THR A 175 -42.29 3.21 10.02
N ASP A 176 -42.18 3.92 11.13
CA ASP A 176 -41.16 4.94 11.33
C ASP A 176 -39.75 4.36 11.47
N VAL A 177 -39.61 3.26 12.20
CA VAL A 177 -38.34 2.51 12.28
C VAL A 177 -37.93 2.01 10.90
N LYS A 178 -38.86 1.46 10.12
CA LYS A 178 -38.59 1.00 8.75
C LYS A 178 -38.11 2.15 7.86
N LYS A 179 -38.77 3.31 7.88
CA LYS A 179 -38.33 4.50 7.14
C LYS A 179 -36.93 4.95 7.56
N ARG A 180 -36.62 4.92 8.87
CA ARG A 180 -35.29 5.26 9.38
C ARG A 180 -34.23 4.28 8.91
N ASN A 181 -34.53 2.98 8.91
CA ASN A 181 -33.63 1.93 8.44
C ASN A 181 -33.29 2.11 6.95
N GLU A 182 -34.29 2.36 6.10
CA GLU A 182 -34.05 2.63 4.68
C GLU A 182 -33.16 3.86 4.45
N LYS A 183 -33.36 4.95 5.23
CA LYS A 183 -32.47 6.11 5.18
C LYS A 183 -31.03 5.76 5.58
N LEU A 184 -30.86 4.97 6.64
CA LEU A 184 -29.53 4.54 7.10
C LEU A 184 -28.83 3.65 6.08
N LYS A 185 -29.56 2.76 5.40
CA LYS A 185 -29.01 1.95 4.30
C LYS A 185 -28.45 2.81 3.17
N LEU A 186 -29.15 3.88 2.79
CA LEU A 186 -28.66 4.82 1.77
C LEU A 186 -27.37 5.52 2.23
N ILE A 187 -27.34 6.05 3.45
CA ILE A 187 -26.16 6.71 4.02
C ILE A 187 -24.96 5.74 4.08
N ILE A 188 -25.18 4.50 4.52
CA ILE A 188 -24.13 3.47 4.54
C ILE A 188 -23.60 3.21 3.13
N ASN A 189 -24.47 3.14 2.13
CA ASN A 189 -24.06 2.93 0.74
C ASN A 189 -23.23 4.11 0.20
N GLU A 190 -23.64 5.35 0.50
CA GLU A 190 -22.87 6.55 0.14
C GLU A 190 -21.49 6.56 0.80
N HIS A 191 -21.40 6.21 2.08
CA HIS A 191 -20.11 6.08 2.76
C HIS A 191 -19.23 4.98 2.17
N LYS A 192 -19.81 3.84 1.76
CA LYS A 192 -19.08 2.78 1.06
C LYS A 192 -18.50 3.29 -0.26
N MET A 193 -19.31 3.95 -1.08
CA MET A 193 -18.87 4.53 -2.37
C MET A 193 -17.80 5.61 -2.19
N ASN A 194 -17.93 6.46 -1.17
CA ASN A 194 -16.92 7.46 -0.84
C ASN A 194 -15.61 6.80 -0.40
N THR A 195 -15.67 5.78 0.45
CA THR A 195 -14.50 5.01 0.90
C THR A 195 -13.78 4.35 -0.28
N GLU A 196 -14.51 3.74 -1.21
CA GLU A 196 -13.93 3.16 -2.42
C GLU A 196 -13.27 4.21 -3.32
N THR A 197 -13.85 5.40 -3.40
CA THR A 197 -13.30 6.52 -4.18
C THR A 197 -11.99 7.01 -3.55
N LEU A 198 -11.98 7.24 -2.23
CA LEU A 198 -10.77 7.63 -1.50
C LEU A 198 -9.67 6.56 -1.59
N LYS A 199 -10.04 5.27 -1.52
CA LYS A 199 -9.11 4.16 -1.72
C LYS A 199 -8.45 4.22 -3.10
N ARG A 200 -9.24 4.42 -4.17
CA ARG A 200 -8.72 4.57 -5.54
C ARG A 200 -7.73 5.73 -5.65
N PHE A 201 -8.06 6.90 -5.08
CA PHE A 201 -7.14 8.06 -5.08
C PHE A 201 -5.84 7.79 -4.32
N SER A 202 -5.91 7.11 -3.18
CA SER A 202 -4.73 6.71 -2.41
C SER A 202 -3.84 5.75 -3.20
N GLU A 203 -4.43 4.73 -3.83
CA GLU A 203 -3.71 3.76 -4.67
C GLU A 203 -3.04 4.42 -5.87
N GLU A 204 -3.73 5.36 -6.52
CA GLU A 204 -3.18 6.13 -7.64
C GLU A 204 -2.01 7.02 -7.20
N SER A 205 -2.10 7.66 -6.04
CA SER A 205 -1.03 8.48 -5.47
C SER A 205 0.22 7.65 -5.14
N VAL A 206 0.02 6.43 -4.62
CA VAL A 206 1.11 5.47 -4.35
C VAL A 206 1.77 5.03 -5.65
N ARG A 207 0.98 4.63 -6.66
CA ARG A 207 1.49 4.29 -8.00
C ARG A 207 2.29 5.43 -8.62
N TYR A 208 1.76 6.64 -8.57
CA TYR A 208 2.45 7.83 -9.08
C TYR A 208 3.81 8.02 -8.41
N THR A 209 3.86 7.91 -7.08
CA THR A 209 5.10 8.03 -6.31
C THR A 209 6.12 6.96 -6.72
N GLU A 210 5.67 5.72 -6.92
CA GLU A 210 6.55 4.61 -7.31
C GLU A 210 7.11 4.79 -8.73
N GLU A 211 6.29 5.25 -9.69
CA GLU A 211 6.77 5.60 -11.02
C GLU A 211 7.83 6.72 -10.98
N GLN A 212 7.65 7.73 -10.13
CA GLN A 212 8.64 8.80 -9.98
C GLN A 212 9.94 8.29 -9.35
N LYS A 213 9.86 7.38 -8.36
CA LYS A 213 11.05 6.73 -7.80
C LYS A 213 11.82 5.95 -8.85
N GLN A 214 11.13 5.20 -9.71
CA GLN A 214 11.76 4.45 -10.79
C GLN A 214 12.45 5.37 -11.80
N LYS A 215 11.78 6.45 -12.23
CA LYS A 215 12.39 7.47 -13.11
C LYS A 215 13.65 8.09 -12.49
N TYR A 216 13.57 8.45 -11.21
CA TYR A 216 14.71 8.99 -10.48
C TYR A 216 15.86 7.97 -10.36
N ALA A 217 15.55 6.69 -10.09
CA ALA A 217 16.55 5.63 -9.99
C ALA A 217 17.32 5.44 -11.30
N VAL A 218 16.62 5.40 -12.44
CA VAL A 218 17.24 5.31 -13.77
C VAL A 218 18.14 6.52 -14.05
N LEU A 219 17.64 7.74 -13.77
CA LEU A 219 18.42 8.96 -13.97
C LEU A 219 19.67 8.99 -13.08
N LYS A 220 19.53 8.59 -11.81
CA LYS A 220 20.65 8.50 -10.86
C LYS A 220 21.70 7.50 -11.34
N GLN A 221 21.27 6.33 -11.79
CA GLN A 221 22.18 5.31 -12.34
C GLN A 221 22.93 5.85 -13.55
N HIS A 222 22.23 6.47 -14.50
CA HIS A 222 22.85 7.05 -15.70
C HIS A 222 23.90 8.13 -15.35
N ALA A 223 23.59 9.03 -14.42
CA ALA A 223 24.52 10.04 -13.95
C ALA A 223 25.76 9.42 -13.29
N GLN A 224 25.59 8.36 -12.50
CA GLN A 224 26.68 7.65 -11.84
C GLN A 224 27.58 6.92 -12.84
N GLU A 225 27.01 6.29 -13.86
CA GLU A 225 27.76 5.66 -14.95
C GLU A 225 28.61 6.68 -15.72
N LYS A 226 28.05 7.86 -16.03
CA LYS A 226 28.78 8.95 -16.68
C LYS A 226 29.92 9.49 -15.83
N LEU A 227 29.71 9.63 -14.52
CA LEU A 227 30.76 10.03 -13.59
C LEU A 227 31.89 9.00 -13.55
N ASN A 228 31.55 7.71 -13.47
CA ASN A 228 32.53 6.62 -13.47
C ASN A 228 33.35 6.58 -14.78
N GLU A 229 32.70 6.80 -15.93
CA GLU A 229 33.35 6.91 -17.24
C GLU A 229 34.40 8.03 -17.25
N TYR A 230 34.03 9.22 -16.73
CA TYR A 230 34.94 10.37 -16.64
C TYR A 230 36.13 10.09 -15.71
N ILE A 231 35.87 9.53 -14.52
CA ILE A 231 36.92 9.15 -13.56
C ILE A 231 37.89 8.16 -14.20
N TYR A 232 37.38 7.16 -14.93
CA TYR A 232 38.21 6.20 -15.64
C TYR A 232 39.12 6.87 -16.68
N ILE A 233 38.57 7.77 -17.50
CA ILE A 233 39.34 8.52 -18.51
C ILE A 233 40.43 9.38 -17.84
N LEU A 234 40.12 10.05 -16.73
CA LEU A 234 41.05 10.89 -16.00
C LEU A 234 42.21 10.05 -15.42
N ILE A 235 41.91 8.93 -14.77
CA ILE A 235 42.92 8.01 -14.23
C ILE A 235 43.82 7.50 -15.36
N LYS A 236 43.23 7.05 -16.49
CA LYS A 236 43.99 6.55 -17.64
C LYS A 236 44.93 7.62 -18.20
N THR A 237 44.44 8.85 -18.35
CA THR A 237 45.24 9.98 -18.85
C THR A 237 46.39 10.33 -17.89
N ASN A 238 46.14 10.35 -16.58
CA ASN A 238 47.16 10.63 -15.58
C ASN A 238 48.26 9.55 -15.56
N ILE A 239 47.88 8.27 -15.62
CA ILE A 239 48.85 7.16 -15.72
C ILE A 239 49.69 7.31 -16.99
N ASN A 240 49.04 7.55 -18.15
CA ASN A 240 49.74 7.74 -19.42
C ASN A 240 50.72 8.92 -19.36
N TYR A 241 50.31 10.05 -18.76
CA TYR A 241 51.17 11.22 -18.57
C TYR A 241 52.42 10.87 -17.76
N TYR A 242 52.25 10.14 -16.65
CA TYR A 242 53.38 9.71 -15.82
C TYR A 242 54.34 8.79 -16.58
N ILE A 243 53.82 7.83 -17.35
CA ILE A 243 54.62 6.93 -18.19
C ILE A 243 55.42 7.73 -19.22
N VAL A 244 54.79 8.68 -19.91
CA VAL A 244 55.48 9.53 -20.91
C VAL A 244 56.58 10.36 -20.24
N LEU A 245 56.33 10.93 -19.07
CA LEU A 245 57.32 11.71 -18.33
C LEU A 245 58.53 10.86 -17.93
N GLN A 246 58.30 9.63 -17.45
CA GLN A 246 59.36 8.68 -17.12
C GLN A 246 60.19 8.28 -18.36
N LEU A 247 59.52 7.97 -19.47
CA LEU A 247 60.19 7.63 -20.73
C LEU A 247 61.02 8.80 -21.27
N HIS A 248 60.48 10.01 -21.20
CA HIS A 248 61.18 11.23 -21.61
C HIS A 248 62.42 11.48 -20.74
N PHE A 249 62.31 11.32 -19.42
CA PHE A 249 63.46 11.43 -18.51
C PHE A 249 64.55 10.40 -18.85
N ARG A 250 64.17 9.14 -19.07
CA ARG A 250 65.11 8.08 -19.46
C ARG A 250 65.78 8.36 -20.80
N ALA A 251 65.03 8.79 -21.80
CA ALA A 251 65.55 9.14 -23.12
C ALA A 251 66.56 10.29 -23.05
N ASN A 252 66.24 11.37 -22.31
CA ASN A 252 67.16 12.50 -22.14
C ASN A 252 68.43 12.13 -21.40
N SER A 253 68.33 11.31 -20.35
CA SER A 253 69.52 10.79 -19.66
C SER A 253 70.42 9.98 -20.59
N GLU A 254 69.84 9.20 -21.50
CA GLU A 254 70.61 8.40 -22.47
C GLU A 254 71.24 9.27 -23.56
N ILE A 255 70.53 10.31 -24.04
CA ILE A 255 71.08 11.31 -24.96
C ILE A 255 72.31 11.99 -24.34
N GLU A 256 72.22 12.44 -23.09
CA GLU A 256 73.34 13.06 -22.38
C GLU A 256 74.50 12.09 -22.13
N ARG A 257 74.21 10.80 -21.91
CA ARG A 257 75.24 9.77 -21.85
C ARG A 257 75.96 9.64 -23.20
N LEU A 258 75.22 9.49 -24.30
CA LEU A 258 75.77 9.38 -25.65
C LEU A 258 76.58 10.60 -26.06
N ARG A 259 76.09 11.82 -25.77
CA ARG A 259 76.82 13.07 -26.02
C ARG A 259 78.18 13.08 -25.33
N ARG A 260 78.25 12.64 -24.08
CA ARG A 260 79.53 12.52 -23.34
C ARG A 260 80.48 11.51 -23.97
N VAL A 261 79.98 10.32 -24.31
CA VAL A 261 80.81 9.28 -24.96
C VAL A 261 81.33 9.79 -26.31
N HIS A 262 80.45 10.27 -27.19
CA HIS A 262 80.86 10.77 -28.51
C HIS A 262 81.79 11.99 -28.42
N GLY A 263 81.60 12.88 -27.44
CA GLY A 263 82.54 13.97 -27.19
C GLY A 263 83.95 13.45 -26.88
N SER A 264 84.05 12.50 -25.95
CA SER A 264 85.34 11.89 -25.59
C SER A 264 86.00 11.13 -26.76
N GLU A 265 85.22 10.41 -27.57
CA GLU A 265 85.71 9.72 -28.77
C GLU A 265 86.22 10.71 -29.82
N THR A 266 85.49 11.81 -30.03
CA THR A 266 85.87 12.86 -31.00
C THR A 266 87.19 13.51 -30.60
N GLU A 267 87.36 13.85 -29.32
CA GLU A 267 88.61 14.42 -28.79
C GLU A 267 89.79 13.45 -28.93
N ALA A 268 89.57 12.16 -28.66
CA ALA A 268 90.59 11.12 -28.82
C ALA A 268 91.03 10.99 -30.29
N VAL A 269 90.06 10.91 -31.22
CA VAL A 269 90.34 10.84 -32.66
C VAL A 269 91.02 12.10 -33.16
N GLN A 270 90.59 13.28 -32.71
CA GLN A 270 91.19 14.55 -33.09
C GLN A 270 92.66 14.66 -32.61
N THR A 271 92.95 14.17 -31.41
CA THR A 271 94.30 14.09 -30.87
C THR A 271 95.18 13.14 -31.70
N GLN A 272 94.64 11.96 -32.05
CA GLN A 272 95.33 10.99 -32.89
C GLN A 272 95.60 11.54 -34.30
N LEU A 273 94.62 12.24 -34.90
CA LEU A 273 94.77 12.92 -36.18
C LEU A 273 95.87 13.97 -36.13
N ARG A 274 95.91 14.81 -35.08
CA ARG A 274 96.96 15.82 -34.92
C ARG A 274 98.33 15.18 -34.78
N TYR A 275 98.44 14.09 -34.02
CA TYR A 275 99.69 13.34 -33.89
C TYR A 275 100.18 12.79 -35.23
N THR A 276 99.30 12.15 -36.02
CA THR A 276 99.68 11.61 -37.34
C THR A 276 99.99 12.71 -38.35
N GLN A 277 99.25 13.83 -38.33
CA GLN A 277 99.54 15.02 -39.14
C GLN A 277 100.93 15.58 -38.85
N LEU A 278 101.30 15.74 -37.57
CA LEU A 278 102.64 16.19 -37.18
C LEU A 278 103.72 15.18 -37.59
N ARG A 279 103.44 13.87 -37.51
CA ARG A 279 104.36 12.82 -37.96
C ARG A 279 104.61 12.88 -39.46
N VAL A 280 103.56 13.07 -40.27
CA VAL A 280 103.68 13.30 -41.72
C VAL A 280 104.47 14.59 -41.98
N GLN A 281 104.15 15.66 -41.23
CA GLN A 281 104.92 16.89 -41.02
C GLN A 281 106.45 16.67 -41.06
N SER A 282 106.90 15.92 -40.05
CA SER A 282 108.30 15.57 -39.81
C SER A 282 108.89 14.76 -40.96
N LEU A 283 108.20 13.69 -41.39
CA LEU A 283 108.69 12.80 -42.45
C LEU A 283 108.83 13.52 -43.80
N GLU A 284 107.94 14.46 -44.12
CA GLU A 284 108.06 15.29 -45.32
C GLU A 284 109.26 16.24 -45.25
N GLN A 285 109.56 16.80 -44.07
CA GLN A 285 110.73 17.66 -43.87
C GLN A 285 112.04 16.86 -44.00
N GLU A 286 112.10 15.67 -43.41
CA GLU A 286 113.21 14.73 -43.57
C GLU A 286 113.40 14.36 -45.05
N LEU A 287 112.31 14.02 -45.76
CA LEU A 287 112.36 13.72 -47.19
C LEU A 287 112.86 14.91 -48.02
N ARG A 288 112.45 16.14 -47.70
CA ARG A 288 112.95 17.36 -48.37
C ARG A 288 114.46 17.53 -48.15
N SER A 289 114.94 17.35 -46.93
CA SER A 289 116.37 17.43 -46.59
C SER A 289 117.19 16.40 -47.37
N VAL A 290 116.76 15.13 -47.35
CA VAL A 290 117.44 14.04 -48.07
C VAL A 290 117.44 14.29 -49.58
N LYS A 291 116.34 14.80 -50.15
CA LYS A 291 116.30 15.19 -51.57
C LYS A 291 117.32 16.28 -51.89
N GLN A 292 117.46 17.30 -51.06
CA GLN A 292 118.43 18.36 -51.26
C GLN A 292 119.88 17.85 -51.18
N GLU A 293 120.17 16.98 -50.21
CA GLU A 293 121.48 16.34 -50.07
C GLU A 293 121.81 15.46 -51.29
N LEU A 294 120.83 14.69 -51.78
CA LEU A 294 120.99 13.88 -52.98
C LEU A 294 121.31 14.72 -54.21
N GLU A 295 120.59 15.83 -54.42
CA GLU A 295 120.87 16.75 -55.54
C GLU A 295 122.24 17.41 -55.42
N GLN A 296 122.67 17.76 -54.20
CA GLN A 296 124.02 18.27 -53.96
C GLN A 296 125.08 17.22 -54.31
N LYS A 297 124.91 15.97 -53.86
CA LYS A 297 125.82 14.86 -54.18
C LYS A 297 125.84 14.53 -55.68
N LYS A 298 124.72 14.66 -56.38
CA LYS A 298 124.69 14.54 -57.85
C LYS A 298 125.53 15.62 -58.52
N LYS A 299 125.43 16.87 -58.09
CA LYS A 299 126.27 17.96 -58.62
C LYS A 299 127.75 17.69 -58.37
N GLU A 300 128.11 17.33 -57.14
CA GLU A 300 129.49 16.94 -56.80
C GLU A 300 129.98 15.78 -57.67
N ASN A 301 129.17 14.75 -57.88
CA ASN A 301 129.53 13.64 -58.78
C ASN A 301 129.70 14.09 -60.24
N ILE A 302 128.85 15.00 -60.74
CA ILE A 302 128.99 15.57 -62.08
C ILE A 302 130.29 16.37 -62.18
N GLU A 303 130.60 17.20 -61.19
CA GLU A 303 131.86 17.96 -61.12
C GLU A 303 133.08 17.04 -61.06
N LEU A 304 133.05 16.00 -60.23
CA LEU A 304 134.09 14.98 -60.16
C LEU A 304 134.23 14.23 -61.50
N THR A 305 133.12 13.90 -62.16
CA THR A 305 133.14 13.25 -63.48
C THR A 305 133.79 14.18 -64.51
N ASN A 306 133.43 15.47 -64.52
CA ASN A 306 134.02 16.47 -65.41
C ASN A 306 135.53 16.62 -65.15
N ILE A 307 135.98 16.67 -63.89
CA ILE A 307 137.41 16.71 -63.54
C ILE A 307 138.13 15.44 -64.02
N CYS A 308 137.53 14.26 -63.81
CA CYS A 308 138.06 13.01 -64.33
C CYS A 308 138.15 13.01 -65.86
N ASP A 309 137.14 13.53 -66.56
CA ASP A 309 137.11 13.65 -68.02
C ASP A 309 138.16 14.65 -68.55
N GLU A 310 138.36 15.78 -67.87
CA GLU A 310 139.43 16.75 -68.16
C GLU A 310 140.82 16.10 -68.00
N LEU A 311 141.04 15.36 -66.92
CA LEU A 311 142.28 14.63 -66.67
C LEU A 311 142.53 13.55 -67.74
N LEU A 312 141.48 12.84 -68.16
CA LEU A 312 141.56 11.87 -69.27
C LEU A 312 141.87 12.53 -70.61
N ALA A 313 141.32 13.72 -70.88
CA ALA A 313 141.63 14.48 -72.08
C ALA A 313 143.09 14.98 -72.09
N THR A 314 143.64 15.37 -70.94
CA THR A 314 145.07 15.73 -70.82
C THR A 314 146.03 14.55 -70.95
N ASN A 315 145.62 13.33 -70.58
CA ASN A 315 146.42 12.10 -70.77
C ASN A 315 146.37 11.52 -72.19
N LYS A 316 145.59 12.12 -73.11
CA LYS A 316 145.46 11.71 -74.52
C LYS A 316 146.22 12.62 -75.51
N ARG A 317 147.04 13.56 -75.03
CA ARG A 317 148.05 14.27 -75.82
C ARG A 317 149.42 13.64 -75.62
#